data_AF-A0A3C0VZJ2-F1
#
_entry.id   AF-A0A3C0VZJ2-F1
#
_cell.length_a   1.000
_cell.length_b   1.000
_cell.length_c   1.000
_cell.angle_alpha   90.00
_cell.angle_beta   90.00
_cell.angle_gamma   90.00
#
_symmetry.space_group_name_H-M   'P 1'
#
loop_
_entity.id
_entity.type
_entity.pdbx_description
1 polymer ?
#
loop_
_entity_poly.entity_id
_entity_poly.type
_entity_poly.pdbx_seq_one_letter_code
_entity_poly.pdbx_strand_id
1 'polypeptide(L)'
;MVAGSVMMPALVSDMMGAEQANQYAPRKTHFSPKARRVIFINLSGGVSHLDTFDHKPQLYREHGKEIAKGDHPEIQNRPGYERIFLKTPQWQFKRYGQCGKEVSSLFPEVARCVDDIAFINSMHTSHSNHYNATLGMHTGSFTVTRPS
;
A
#
# COMPACT_ATOMS: atom_id res chain seq x y z
N MET A 1 -25.67 32.74 -11.65
CA MET A 1 -26.80 31.99 -11.05
C MET A 1 -26.77 30.56 -11.59
N VAL A 2 -26.17 29.62 -10.85
CA VAL A 2 -26.12 28.19 -11.21
C VAL A 2 -26.63 27.40 -10.00
N ALA A 3 -27.89 27.64 -9.62
CA ALA A 3 -28.54 27.00 -8.48
C ALA A 3 -29.62 25.99 -8.89
N GLY A 4 -29.74 25.69 -10.20
CA GLY A 4 -30.88 24.95 -10.74
C GLY A 4 -30.71 23.43 -10.87
N SER A 5 -29.50 22.88 -10.83
CA SER A 5 -29.27 21.48 -11.24
C SER A 5 -29.36 20.45 -10.10
N VAL A 6 -29.28 20.85 -8.83
CA VAL A 6 -29.32 19.92 -7.68
C VAL A 6 -30.75 19.71 -7.16
N MET A 7 -31.67 20.63 -7.45
CA MET A 7 -33.05 20.55 -6.97
C MET A 7 -33.84 19.42 -7.66
N MET A 8 -33.56 19.14 -8.93
CA MET A 8 -34.29 18.13 -9.71
C MET A 8 -33.99 16.67 -9.28
N PRO A 9 -32.73 16.24 -9.04
CA PRO A 9 -32.47 14.91 -8.48
C PRO A 9 -33.12 14.70 -7.10
N ALA A 10 -33.12 15.74 -6.26
CA ALA A 10 -33.70 15.68 -4.93
C ALA A 10 -35.24 15.55 -4.98
N LEU A 11 -35.92 16.34 -5.82
CA LEU A 11 -37.36 16.23 -6.00
C LEU A 11 -37.78 14.89 -6.61
N VAL A 12 -37.02 14.37 -7.58
CA VAL A 12 -37.32 13.07 -8.19
C VAL A 12 -37.13 11.94 -7.18
N SER A 13 -36.11 12.01 -6.31
CA SER A 13 -35.89 11.03 -5.24
C SER A 13 -37.01 11.04 -4.20
N ASP A 14 -37.58 12.21 -3.90
CA ASP A 14 -38.67 12.39 -2.93
C ASP A 14 -40.03 11.95 -3.50
N MET A 15 -40.27 12.21 -4.80
CA MET A 15 -41.49 11.82 -5.50
C MET A 15 -41.55 10.32 -5.85
N MET A 16 -40.42 9.63 -5.90
CA MET A 16 -40.37 8.19 -6.23
C MET A 16 -40.76 7.26 -5.09
N GLY A 17 -41.22 7.79 -3.94
CA GLY A 17 -41.86 6.97 -2.90
C GLY A 17 -41.05 5.74 -2.55
N ALA A 18 -39.73 5.89 -2.42
CA ALA A 18 -38.92 4.81 -1.93
C ALA A 18 -39.42 4.52 -0.51
N GLU A 19 -39.95 3.31 -0.29
CA GLU A 19 -39.91 2.70 1.03
C GLU A 19 -38.58 3.10 1.66
N GLN A 20 -38.61 3.49 2.93
CA GLN A 20 -37.47 3.96 3.70
C GLN A 20 -36.49 2.78 3.92
N ALA A 21 -36.00 2.21 2.83
CA ALA A 21 -34.95 1.25 2.76
C ALA A 21 -33.79 1.94 3.44
N ASN A 22 -33.37 1.36 4.57
CA ASN A 22 -32.29 1.89 5.37
C ASN A 22 -31.13 2.21 4.42
N GLN A 23 -30.90 3.50 4.19
CA GLN A 23 -29.88 4.01 3.27
C GLN A 23 -28.47 3.61 3.71
N TYR A 24 -28.33 3.13 4.95
CA TYR A 24 -27.11 2.58 5.53
C TYR A 24 -27.06 1.05 5.52
N ALA A 25 -28.08 0.38 4.97
CA ALA A 25 -28.06 -1.07 4.80
C ALA A 25 -26.94 -1.45 3.81
N PRO A 26 -26.20 -2.54 4.08
CA PRO A 26 -25.19 -3.04 3.16
C PRO A 26 -25.79 -3.26 1.77
N ARG A 27 -25.17 -2.67 0.74
CA ARG A 27 -25.58 -2.89 -0.65
C ARG A 27 -25.33 -4.34 -1.03
N LYS A 28 -26.22 -4.89 -1.87
CA LYS A 28 -26.03 -6.22 -2.46
C LYS A 28 -24.74 -6.20 -3.30
N THR A 29 -23.83 -7.13 -3.01
CA THR A 29 -22.55 -7.26 -3.73
C THR A 29 -22.75 -7.92 -5.09
N HIS A 30 -21.88 -7.63 -6.06
CA HIS A 30 -21.91 -8.27 -7.39
C HIS A 30 -21.67 -9.80 -7.31
N PHE A 31 -20.91 -10.25 -6.30
CA PHE A 31 -20.62 -11.66 -6.05
C PHE A 31 -20.97 -12.04 -4.62
N SER A 32 -21.29 -13.32 -4.39
CA SER A 32 -21.45 -13.84 -3.03
C SER A 32 -20.14 -13.68 -2.24
N PRO A 33 -20.17 -13.04 -1.06
CA PRO A 33 -18.96 -12.79 -0.29
C PRO A 33 -18.35 -14.11 0.19
N LYS A 34 -17.06 -14.31 -0.09
CA LYS A 34 -16.30 -15.47 0.41
C LYS A 34 -15.76 -15.26 1.83
N ALA A 35 -15.52 -14.01 2.23
CA ALA A 35 -15.06 -13.62 3.55
C ALA A 35 -16.17 -12.90 4.33
N ARG A 36 -16.30 -13.20 5.62
CA ARG A 36 -17.30 -12.57 6.51
C ARG A 36 -16.77 -11.32 7.22
N ARG A 37 -15.46 -11.27 7.45
CA ARG A 37 -14.77 -10.22 8.22
C ARG A 37 -13.39 -9.99 7.60
N VAL A 38 -12.95 -8.75 7.58
CA VAL A 38 -11.62 -8.35 7.10
C VAL A 38 -10.98 -7.50 8.17
N ILE A 39 -9.75 -7.84 8.54
CA ILE A 39 -8.90 -7.00 9.39
C ILE A 39 -7.88 -6.34 8.45
N PHE A 40 -7.91 -5.02 8.42
CA PHE A 40 -6.96 -4.24 7.64
C PHE A 40 -5.97 -3.55 8.59
N ILE A 41 -4.68 -3.81 8.40
CA ILE A 41 -3.59 -3.26 9.21
C ILE A 41 -2.70 -2.44 8.29
N ASN A 42 -2.64 -1.13 8.51
CA ASN A 42 -1.68 -0.23 7.87
C ASN A 42 -0.61 0.18 8.88
N LEU A 43 0.65 -0.12 8.58
CA LEU A 43 1.79 0.16 9.45
C LEU A 43 2.57 1.36 8.89
N SER A 44 2.10 2.58 9.19
CA SER A 44 2.84 3.80 8.84
C SER A 44 4.18 3.83 9.58
N GLY A 45 5.28 3.96 8.84
CA GLY A 45 6.63 3.86 9.40
C GLY A 45 7.06 2.43 9.78
N GLY A 46 6.34 1.40 9.28
CA GLY A 46 6.59 0.00 9.58
C GLY A 46 7.94 -0.54 9.11
N VAL A 47 8.06 -1.87 9.13
CA VAL A 47 9.29 -2.56 8.76
C VAL A 47 9.63 -2.42 7.27
N SER A 48 10.91 -2.26 6.98
CA SER A 48 11.46 -2.23 5.62
C SER A 48 11.10 -3.52 4.87
N HIS A 49 10.49 -3.39 3.69
CA HIS A 49 10.13 -4.55 2.84
C HIS A 49 11.36 -5.37 2.41
N LEU A 50 12.51 -4.70 2.23
CA LEU A 50 13.80 -5.32 1.89
C LEU A 50 14.35 -6.18 3.03
N ASP A 51 13.92 -5.91 4.26
CA ASP A 51 14.32 -6.63 5.46
C ASP A 51 13.31 -7.71 5.87
N THR A 52 12.17 -7.85 5.16
CA THR A 52 11.09 -8.78 5.53
C THR A 52 10.83 -9.85 4.49
N PHE A 53 10.24 -9.46 3.35
CA PHE A 53 9.67 -10.38 2.37
C PHE A 53 10.09 -10.05 0.93
N ASP A 54 11.06 -9.17 0.71
CA ASP A 54 11.55 -8.83 -0.63
C ASP A 54 13.07 -8.99 -0.71
N HIS A 55 13.52 -10.25 -0.77
CA HIS A 55 14.93 -10.57 -0.88
C HIS A 55 15.49 -10.08 -2.22
N LYS A 56 16.48 -9.17 -2.14
CA LYS A 56 17.19 -8.64 -3.31
C LYS A 56 18.68 -9.03 -3.25
N PRO A 57 19.09 -10.14 -3.90
CA PRO A 57 20.48 -10.61 -3.89
C PRO A 57 21.52 -9.57 -4.34
N GLN A 58 21.10 -8.60 -5.18
CA GLN A 58 21.98 -7.54 -5.66
C GLN A 58 22.45 -6.60 -4.53
N LEU A 59 21.61 -6.35 -3.52
CA LEU A 59 21.96 -5.49 -2.38
C LEU A 59 23.11 -6.06 -1.55
N TYR A 60 23.27 -7.39 -1.53
CA TYR A 60 24.40 -8.05 -0.87
C TYR A 60 25.69 -7.86 -1.68
N ARG A 61 25.62 -8.07 -3.00
CA ARG A 61 26.79 -7.94 -3.90
C ARG A 61 27.31 -6.51 -4.01
N GLU A 62 26.40 -5.55 -3.90
CA GLU A 62 26.69 -4.13 -4.11
C GLU A 62 26.71 -3.35 -2.79
N HIS A 63 26.74 -4.05 -1.66
CA HIS A 63 26.78 -3.40 -0.36
C HIS A 63 27.96 -2.42 -0.25
N GLY A 64 27.67 -1.20 0.19
CA GLY A 64 28.66 -0.14 0.36
C GLY A 64 29.05 0.58 -0.94
N LYS A 65 28.49 0.19 -2.10
CA LYS A 65 28.62 0.99 -3.32
C LYS A 65 27.84 2.28 -3.17
N GLU A 66 28.48 3.38 -3.51
CA GLU A 66 27.85 4.70 -3.54
C GLU A 66 26.87 4.75 -4.73
N ILE A 67 25.65 5.19 -4.46
CA ILE A 67 24.67 5.48 -5.50
C ILE A 67 25.07 6.82 -6.09
N ALA A 68 25.39 6.85 -7.38
CA ALA A 68 25.71 8.10 -8.06
C ALA A 68 24.54 9.08 -7.86
N LYS A 69 24.83 10.33 -7.50
CA LYS A 69 23.82 11.39 -7.47
C LYS A 69 23.37 11.66 -8.90
N GLY A 70 22.33 10.98 -9.31
CA GLY A 70 21.70 11.11 -10.61
C GLY A 70 20.46 10.24 -10.61
N ASP A 71 19.35 10.79 -11.07
CA ASP A 71 18.11 10.12 -11.46
C ASP A 71 16.98 10.01 -10.43
N HIS A 72 17.18 10.29 -9.14
CA HIS A 72 16.06 10.33 -8.19
C HIS A 72 15.75 11.76 -7.70
N PRO A 73 14.64 12.39 -8.15
CA PRO A 73 14.36 13.81 -7.94
C PRO A 73 14.21 14.20 -6.45
N GLU A 74 13.95 13.24 -5.56
CA GLU A 74 13.76 13.53 -4.13
C GLU A 74 15.02 13.56 -3.27
N ILE A 75 16.13 13.00 -3.75
CA ILE A 75 17.43 13.04 -3.07
C ILE A 75 18.34 14.12 -3.65
N GLN A 76 17.96 14.66 -4.81
CA GLN A 76 18.68 15.73 -5.47
C GLN A 76 18.62 17.00 -4.59
N ASN A 77 19.79 17.50 -4.17
CA ASN A 77 19.96 18.70 -3.34
C ASN A 77 19.36 18.66 -1.92
N ARG A 78 19.10 17.46 -1.37
CA ARG A 78 18.65 17.34 0.03
C ARG A 78 19.85 17.30 0.99
N PRO A 79 19.93 18.21 1.99
CA PRO A 79 20.98 18.16 3.01
C PRO A 79 20.96 16.83 3.76
N GLY A 80 22.13 16.26 4.04
CA GLY A 80 22.29 14.93 4.65
C GLY A 80 22.24 13.75 3.67
N TYR A 81 21.98 14.01 2.38
CA TYR A 81 22.01 13.03 1.30
C TYR A 81 23.20 13.27 0.37
N GLU A 82 24.30 13.80 0.91
CA GLU A 82 25.48 14.14 0.13
C GLU A 82 26.13 12.90 -0.48
N ARG A 83 26.03 11.77 0.20
CA ARG A 83 26.51 10.45 -0.22
C ARG A 83 25.53 9.39 0.28
N ILE A 84 25.05 8.55 -0.62
CA ILE A 84 24.10 7.48 -0.31
C ILE A 84 24.73 6.17 -0.74
N PHE A 85 24.59 5.12 0.07
CA PHE A 85 25.19 3.82 -0.22
C PHE A 85 24.12 2.73 -0.24
N LEU A 86 24.32 1.75 -1.10
CA LEU A 86 23.52 0.53 -1.09
C LEU A 86 23.77 -0.23 0.21
N LYS A 87 22.71 -0.48 0.96
CA LYS A 87 22.76 -1.23 2.21
C LYS A 87 22.16 -2.61 2.00
N THR A 88 22.90 -3.64 2.40
CA THR A 88 22.36 -4.99 2.51
C THR A 88 21.30 -5.05 3.60
N PRO A 89 20.26 -5.90 3.46
CA PRO A 89 19.38 -6.22 4.58
C PRO A 89 20.17 -6.69 5.81
N GLN A 90 19.69 -6.37 7.00
CA GLN A 90 20.38 -6.75 8.25
C GLN A 90 20.11 -8.19 8.67
N TRP A 91 19.05 -8.79 8.15
CA TRP A 91 18.60 -10.14 8.48
C TRP A 91 18.92 -11.14 7.37
N GLN A 92 19.16 -12.38 7.76
CA GLN A 92 19.37 -13.48 6.82
C GLN A 92 18.04 -13.96 6.23
N PHE A 93 18.04 -14.32 4.96
CA PHE A 93 16.88 -14.88 4.27
C PHE A 93 17.00 -16.39 4.11
N LYS A 94 15.86 -17.08 4.23
CA LYS A 94 15.73 -18.51 3.93
C LYS A 94 14.44 -18.72 3.12
N ARG A 95 14.41 -19.79 2.33
CA ARG A 95 13.21 -20.23 1.61
C ARG A 95 12.32 -21.04 2.53
N TYR A 96 11.03 -20.76 2.48
CA TYR A 96 10.01 -21.42 3.28
C TYR A 96 8.82 -21.86 2.41
N GLY A 97 8.08 -22.84 2.92
CA GLY A 97 6.87 -23.36 2.29
C GLY A 97 7.13 -24.04 0.95
N GLN A 98 6.03 -24.48 0.34
CA GLN A 98 6.02 -25.05 -1.01
C GLN A 98 6.17 -23.96 -2.07
N CYS A 99 5.68 -22.75 -1.80
CA CYS A 99 5.85 -21.58 -2.66
C CYS A 99 7.31 -21.10 -2.76
N GLY A 100 8.19 -21.58 -1.86
CA GLY A 100 9.61 -21.23 -1.85
C GLY A 100 9.87 -19.77 -1.49
N LYS A 101 8.94 -19.11 -0.81
CA LYS A 101 9.04 -17.70 -0.45
C LYS A 101 10.27 -17.46 0.41
N GLU A 102 11.12 -16.53 -0.01
CA GLU A 102 12.23 -16.05 0.80
C GLU A 102 11.71 -15.08 1.87
N VAL A 103 11.94 -15.42 3.13
CA VAL A 103 11.54 -14.64 4.31
C VAL A 103 12.75 -14.44 5.21
N SER A 104 12.86 -13.25 5.79
CA SER A 104 13.96 -12.92 6.69
C SER A 104 13.79 -13.57 8.07
N SER A 105 14.91 -13.76 8.76
CA SER A 105 14.96 -14.25 10.14
C SER A 105 14.25 -13.36 11.17
N LEU A 106 13.75 -12.18 10.76
CA LEU A 106 12.96 -11.28 11.61
C LEU A 106 11.53 -11.82 11.86
N PHE A 107 11.00 -12.63 10.94
CA PHE A 107 9.63 -13.15 11.00
C PHE A 107 9.57 -14.69 10.92
N PRO A 108 10.23 -15.42 11.85
CA PRO A 108 10.32 -16.88 11.78
C PRO A 108 8.95 -17.56 11.87
N GLU A 109 8.02 -17.00 12.66
CA GLU A 109 6.68 -17.58 12.82
C GLU A 109 5.80 -17.33 11.60
N VAL A 110 5.88 -16.15 10.98
CA VAL A 110 5.17 -15.85 9.73
C VAL A 110 5.70 -16.72 8.60
N ALA A 111 7.00 -17.00 8.59
CA ALA A 111 7.63 -17.86 7.60
C ALA A 111 7.03 -19.28 7.57
N ARG A 112 6.43 -19.76 8.67
CA ARG A 112 5.77 -21.06 8.75
C ARG A 112 4.41 -21.10 8.03
N CYS A 113 3.84 -19.94 7.70
CA CYS A 113 2.51 -19.80 7.11
C CYS A 113 2.55 -19.18 5.70
N VAL A 114 3.70 -19.14 5.04
CA VAL A 114 3.87 -18.42 3.75
C VAL A 114 3.01 -18.97 2.62
N ASP A 115 2.65 -20.25 2.66
CA ASP A 115 1.80 -20.87 1.64
C ASP A 115 0.33 -20.40 1.76
N ASP A 116 -0.07 -19.86 2.91
CA ASP A 116 -1.40 -19.28 3.15
C ASP A 116 -1.43 -17.74 2.96
N ILE A 117 -0.30 -17.13 2.58
CA ILE A 117 -0.15 -15.69 2.47
C ILE A 117 0.06 -15.29 1.01
N ALA A 118 -0.75 -14.35 0.54
CA ALA A 118 -0.53 -13.68 -0.73
C ALA A 118 0.37 -12.45 -0.55
N PHE A 119 1.51 -12.43 -1.24
CA PHE A 119 2.42 -11.29 -1.28
C PHE A 119 2.19 -10.47 -2.55
N ILE A 120 2.08 -9.14 -2.42
CA ILE A 120 1.92 -8.23 -3.55
C ILE A 120 3.14 -7.30 -3.60
N ASN A 121 4.15 -7.71 -4.37
CA ASN A 121 5.38 -6.94 -4.58
C ASN A 121 5.33 -6.04 -5.84
N SER A 122 4.20 -6.03 -6.55
CA SER A 122 3.99 -5.25 -7.78
C SER A 122 3.50 -3.82 -7.54
N MET A 123 3.26 -3.44 -6.28
CA MET A 123 2.80 -2.10 -5.94
C MET A 123 3.91 -1.08 -6.16
N HIS A 124 3.59 -0.01 -6.87
CA HIS A 124 4.46 1.14 -7.07
C HIS A 124 3.67 2.41 -6.79
N THR A 125 4.38 3.47 -6.41
CA THR A 125 3.82 4.80 -6.17
C THR A 125 4.65 5.84 -6.90
N SER A 126 4.00 6.91 -7.33
CA SER A 126 4.66 8.05 -7.97
C SER A 126 5.20 9.07 -6.97
N HIS A 127 5.16 8.75 -5.67
CA HIS A 127 5.55 9.66 -4.60
C HIS A 127 6.42 8.96 -3.55
N SER A 128 7.57 9.57 -3.30
CA SER A 128 8.54 9.28 -2.26
C SER A 128 8.12 9.28 -0.81
N ASN A 129 7.35 10.32 -0.51
CA ASN A 129 7.05 10.72 0.85
C ASN A 129 6.01 9.76 1.45
N HIS A 130 6.37 9.16 2.59
CA HIS A 130 5.52 8.24 3.34
C HIS A 130 4.09 8.77 3.55
N TYR A 131 3.92 10.06 3.87
CA TYR A 131 2.62 10.66 4.10
C TYR A 131 1.78 10.70 2.80
N ASN A 132 2.34 11.25 1.72
CA ASN A 132 1.65 11.37 0.44
C ASN A 132 1.33 9.99 -0.15
N ALA A 133 2.28 9.04 -0.08
CA ALA A 133 2.06 7.67 -0.56
C ALA A 133 0.93 6.97 0.21
N THR A 134 0.86 7.17 1.53
CA THR A 134 -0.23 6.67 2.38
C THR A 134 -1.57 7.28 1.96
N LEU A 135 -1.60 8.61 1.74
CA LEU A 135 -2.80 9.29 1.25
C LEU A 135 -3.24 8.72 -0.11
N GLY A 136 -2.31 8.58 -1.05
CA GLY A 136 -2.57 8.02 -2.38
C GLY A 136 -3.13 6.59 -2.32
N MET A 137 -2.61 5.75 -1.42
CA MET A 137 -3.14 4.39 -1.22
C MET A 137 -4.58 4.38 -0.71
N HIS A 138 -4.94 5.32 0.18
CA HIS A 138 -6.26 5.35 0.81
C HIS A 138 -7.30 6.15 0.04
N THR A 139 -6.91 7.18 -0.72
CA THR A 139 -7.84 8.13 -1.35
C THR A 139 -7.69 8.24 -2.86
N GLY A 140 -6.68 7.60 -3.45
CA GLY A 140 -6.32 7.75 -4.86
C GLY A 140 -5.72 9.12 -5.22
N SER A 141 -5.41 9.98 -4.24
CA SER A 141 -4.81 11.29 -4.45
C SER A 141 -3.61 11.51 -3.54
N PHE A 142 -2.53 12.08 -4.09
CA PHE A 142 -1.34 12.45 -3.31
C PHE A 142 -1.45 13.83 -2.65
N THR A 143 -2.50 14.60 -2.95
CA THR A 143 -2.60 16.03 -2.58
C THR A 143 -3.88 16.39 -1.83
N VAL A 144 -4.95 15.61 -1.97
CA VAL A 144 -6.25 15.92 -1.39
C VAL A 144 -6.81 14.70 -0.66
N THR A 145 -7.30 14.89 0.56
CA THR A 145 -8.13 13.89 1.25
C THR A 145 -9.47 13.80 0.54
N ARG A 146 -9.74 12.66 -0.11
CA ARG A 146 -11.01 12.36 -0.77
C ARG A 146 -11.60 11.08 -0.16
N PRO A 147 -12.93 10.98 0.00
CA PRO A 147 -13.57 9.72 0.32
C PRO A 147 -13.26 8.72 -0.82
N SER A 148 -12.81 7.53 -0.44
CA SER A 148 -12.63 6.37 -1.35
C SER A 148 -13.96 5.75 -1.73
#